data_AF-A0A3B5QPT5-F1
#
_entry.id   AF-A0A3B5QPT5-F1
#
_cell.length_a   1.000
_cell.length_b   1.000
_cell.length_c   1.000
_cell.angle_alpha   90.00
_cell.angle_beta   90.00
_cell.angle_gamma   90.00
#
_symmetry.space_group_name_H-M   'P 1'
#
loop_
_entity.id
_entity.type
_entity.pdbx_description
1 polymer ?
#
loop_
_entity_poly.entity_id
_entity_poly.type
_entity_poly.pdbx_seq_one_letter_code
_entity_poly.pdbx_strand_id
1 'polypeptide(L)'
;MDYLPLQGSLQRPCRARRRLCVRLGAQQTHSHAQEEDQITRQQRTLMKPFYDRYRLLKQLLSSASTPQFTSSVEMSGTPVVSPLDEGKTFHAQIITMATLHEASRYSFSAYRQELLDHLRMVRLEKRRLHQTLQEFEDRFYAQTGRVCQKEDRGPMAEEYCQYKNLKAKLRLLEALLSKQDSTKAS
;
A
#
# COMPACT_ATOMS: atom_id res chain seq x y z
N MET A 1 12.88 -12.38 -78.08
CA MET A 1 12.13 -13.51 -77.48
C MET A 1 13.01 -14.27 -76.49
N ASP A 2 13.69 -13.48 -75.66
CA ASP A 2 13.69 -13.50 -74.20
C ASP A 2 12.87 -14.61 -73.52
N TYR A 3 13.51 -15.49 -72.74
CA TYR A 3 13.66 -15.35 -71.28
C TYR A 3 14.31 -16.60 -70.67
N LEU A 4 15.43 -16.40 -69.97
CA LEU A 4 16.04 -17.31 -68.99
C LEU A 4 15.38 -17.12 -67.60
N PRO A 5 15.88 -17.72 -66.50
CA PRO A 5 15.38 -18.90 -65.83
C PRO A 5 14.62 -18.59 -64.50
N LEU A 6 13.85 -19.56 -64.01
CA LEU A 6 13.22 -19.54 -62.67
C LEU A 6 14.30 -19.60 -61.57
N GLN A 7 14.67 -18.45 -61.01
CA GLN A 7 15.30 -18.38 -59.68
C GLN A 7 14.21 -18.19 -58.61
N GLY A 8 13.90 -19.27 -57.90
CA GLY A 8 13.08 -19.24 -56.69
C GLY A 8 13.83 -18.57 -55.55
N SER A 9 13.54 -17.29 -55.30
CA SER A 9 13.95 -16.59 -54.08
C SER A 9 12.95 -16.88 -52.97
N LEU A 10 13.27 -17.87 -52.12
CA LEU A 10 12.69 -18.01 -50.78
C LEU A 10 13.13 -16.80 -49.93
N GLN A 11 12.41 -15.69 -50.06
CA GLN A 11 12.55 -14.52 -49.21
C GLN A 11 12.13 -14.87 -47.79
N ARG A 12 13.13 -15.11 -46.94
CA ARG A 12 12.98 -15.30 -45.49
C ARG A 12 12.33 -14.07 -44.85
N PRO A 13 11.13 -14.16 -44.24
CA PRO A 13 10.53 -13.04 -43.53
C PRO A 13 10.97 -13.07 -42.06
N CYS A 14 12.26 -12.86 -41.74
CA CYS A 14 12.75 -13.26 -40.40
C CYS A 14 13.67 -12.29 -39.63
N ARG A 15 13.79 -11.01 -40.00
CA ARG A 15 14.54 -10.04 -39.15
C ARG A 15 13.70 -8.88 -38.60
N ALA A 16 12.75 -8.34 -39.35
CA ALA A 16 11.90 -7.23 -38.88
C ALA A 16 10.89 -7.68 -37.79
N ARG A 17 10.27 -8.85 -37.93
CA ARG A 17 9.29 -9.40 -36.96
C ARG A 17 9.90 -9.70 -35.58
N ARG A 18 11.16 -10.17 -35.52
CA ARG A 18 11.84 -10.42 -34.22
C ARG A 18 12.10 -9.14 -33.44
N ARG A 19 12.48 -8.04 -34.10
CA ARG A 19 12.73 -6.75 -33.43
C ARG A 19 11.46 -6.15 -32.85
N LEU A 20 10.32 -6.27 -33.55
CA LEU A 20 9.04 -5.77 -33.06
C LEU A 20 8.53 -6.57 -31.85
N CYS A 21 8.71 -7.90 -31.85
CA CYS A 21 8.35 -8.78 -30.74
C CYS A 21 9.16 -8.49 -29.46
N VAL A 22 10.48 -8.25 -29.58
CA VAL A 22 11.32 -7.85 -28.43
C VAL A 22 10.90 -6.48 -27.89
N ARG A 23 10.52 -5.54 -28.77
CA ARG A 23 10.13 -4.18 -28.38
C ARG A 23 8.74 -4.11 -27.73
N LEU A 24 7.81 -4.97 -28.15
CA LEU A 24 6.50 -5.13 -27.50
C LEU A 24 6.62 -5.91 -26.18
N GLY A 25 7.46 -6.95 -26.13
CA GLY A 25 7.77 -7.68 -24.90
C GLY A 25 8.43 -6.79 -23.84
N ALA A 26 9.38 -5.94 -24.23
CA ALA A 26 10.03 -4.99 -23.32
C ALA A 26 9.05 -3.93 -22.77
N GLN A 27 8.12 -3.43 -23.58
CA GLN A 27 7.07 -2.51 -23.12
C GLN A 27 6.12 -3.20 -22.14
N GLN A 28 5.67 -4.42 -22.44
CA GLN A 28 4.79 -5.20 -21.56
C GLN A 28 5.44 -5.51 -20.20
N THR A 29 6.74 -5.85 -20.19
CA THR A 29 7.49 -6.07 -18.93
C THR A 29 7.73 -4.78 -18.15
N HIS A 30 7.92 -3.64 -18.82
CA HIS A 30 8.12 -2.36 -18.14
C HIS A 30 6.82 -1.88 -17.48
N SER A 31 5.67 -2.07 -18.13
CA SER A 31 4.35 -1.81 -17.56
C SER A 31 4.07 -2.69 -16.33
N HIS A 32 4.38 -3.98 -16.40
CA HIS A 32 4.18 -4.91 -15.27
C HIS A 32 5.11 -4.62 -14.08
N ALA A 33 6.35 -4.16 -14.34
CA ALA A 33 7.28 -3.74 -13.28
C ALA A 33 6.86 -2.42 -12.63
N GLN A 34 6.35 -1.46 -13.41
CA GLN A 34 5.80 -0.21 -12.90
C GLN A 34 4.53 -0.43 -12.06
N GLU A 35 3.74 -1.46 -12.44
CA GLU A 35 2.55 -1.91 -11.73
C GLU A 35 2.89 -2.53 -10.35
N GLU A 36 3.87 -3.42 -10.29
CA GLU A 36 4.33 -3.98 -9.01
C GLU A 36 4.93 -2.90 -8.09
N ASP A 37 5.65 -1.91 -8.64
CA ASP A 37 6.17 -0.80 -7.85
C ASP A 37 5.04 0.09 -7.30
N GLN A 38 3.94 0.28 -8.04
CA GLN A 38 2.75 0.97 -7.52
C GLN A 38 2.06 0.18 -6.40
N ILE A 39 1.89 -1.13 -6.54
CA ILE A 39 1.34 -1.99 -5.48
C ILE A 39 2.23 -1.91 -4.23
N THR A 40 3.54 -2.00 -4.43
CA THR A 40 4.53 -1.92 -3.34
C THR A 40 4.52 -0.54 -2.68
N ARG A 41 4.36 0.55 -3.45
CA ARG A 41 4.20 1.91 -2.91
C ARG A 41 2.91 2.06 -2.11
N GLN A 42 1.78 1.58 -2.61
CA GLN A 42 0.50 1.62 -1.89
C GLN A 42 0.56 0.75 -0.61
N GLN A 43 1.22 -0.40 -0.67
CA GLN A 43 1.51 -1.24 0.50
C GLN A 43 2.35 -0.47 1.53
N ARG A 44 3.45 0.18 1.09
CA ARG A 44 4.26 1.03 1.96
C ARG A 44 3.43 2.15 2.58
N THR A 45 2.54 2.81 1.83
CA THR A 45 1.65 3.86 2.35
C THR A 45 0.69 3.32 3.40
N LEU A 46 0.04 2.18 3.16
CA LEU A 46 -0.85 1.54 4.14
C LEU A 46 -0.10 1.08 5.41
N MET A 47 1.16 0.66 5.27
CA MET A 47 2.02 0.21 6.37
C MET A 47 2.72 1.35 7.11
N LYS A 48 2.95 2.49 6.47
CA LYS A 48 3.68 3.64 7.02
C LYS A 48 3.18 4.11 8.39
N PRO A 49 1.87 4.28 8.65
CA PRO A 49 1.39 4.68 9.98
C PRO A 49 1.65 3.64 11.08
N PHE A 50 1.83 2.34 10.76
CA PHE A 50 2.27 1.36 11.75
C PHE A 50 3.74 1.56 12.12
N TYR A 51 4.59 1.75 11.11
CA TYR A 51 6.02 1.97 11.31
C TYR A 51 6.29 3.29 12.03
N ASP A 52 5.57 4.36 11.69
CA ASP A 52 5.72 5.66 12.34
C ASP A 52 5.30 5.61 13.82
N ARG A 53 4.18 4.93 14.14
CA ARG A 53 3.75 4.72 15.54
C ARG A 53 4.72 3.87 16.33
N TYR A 54 5.19 2.76 15.77
CA TYR A 54 6.22 1.94 16.41
C TYR A 54 7.50 2.74 16.67
N ARG A 55 7.91 3.60 15.73
CA ARG A 55 9.09 4.46 15.89
C ARG A 55 8.91 5.46 17.03
N LEU A 56 7.74 6.10 17.14
CA LEU A 56 7.42 7.02 18.25
C LEU A 56 7.42 6.31 19.60
N LEU A 57 6.77 5.14 19.70
CA LEU A 57 6.78 4.33 20.91
C LEU A 57 8.20 3.92 21.31
N LYS A 58 9.02 3.49 20.35
CA LYS A 58 10.42 3.13 20.57
C LYS A 58 11.25 4.32 21.06
N GLN A 59 11.03 5.52 20.49
CA GLN A 59 11.70 6.75 20.92
C GLN A 59 11.33 7.11 22.37
N LEU A 60 10.04 7.10 22.71
CA LEU A 60 9.56 7.42 24.06
C LEU A 60 10.11 6.45 25.12
N LEU A 61 10.12 5.15 24.83
CA LEU A 61 10.70 4.13 25.71
C LEU A 61 12.22 4.28 25.86
N SER A 62 12.91 4.68 24.79
CA SER A 62 14.37 4.92 24.83
C SER A 62 14.74 6.23 25.54
N SER A 63 13.86 7.25 25.54
CA SER A 63 14.05 8.48 26.31
C SER A 63 13.68 8.34 27.79
N ALA A 64 12.84 7.36 28.14
CA ALA A 64 12.49 7.05 29.54
C ALA A 64 13.61 6.27 30.27
N SER A 65 14.63 5.76 29.57
CA SER A 65 15.70 4.94 30.14
C SER A 65 16.94 5.71 30.58
N THR A 66 16.87 7.03 30.81
CA THR A 66 17.94 7.76 31.51
C THR A 66 17.62 7.87 32.99
N PRO A 67 18.22 7.04 33.87
CA PRO A 67 18.14 7.24 35.31
C PRO A 67 19.02 8.45 35.66
N GLN A 68 18.43 9.62 35.89
CA GLN A 68 19.12 10.66 36.65
C GLN A 68 19.05 10.28 38.14
N PHE A 69 20.04 9.46 38.51
CA PHE A 69 20.76 9.44 39.78
C PHE A 69 20.08 10.17 40.96
N THR A 70 19.46 9.39 41.85
CA THR A 70 19.29 9.76 43.25
C THR A 70 20.66 9.73 43.93
N SER A 71 21.36 10.87 43.93
CA SER A 71 22.53 11.08 44.79
C SER A 71 22.05 11.55 46.17
N SER A 72 21.83 10.59 47.06
CA SER A 72 21.75 10.83 48.49
C SER A 72 23.11 11.31 49.01
N VAL A 73 23.18 12.50 49.61
CA VAL A 73 24.22 12.86 50.59
C VAL A 73 23.51 13.46 51.80
N GLU A 74 23.82 12.91 52.96
CA GLU A 74 23.18 13.15 54.24
C GLU A 74 23.49 14.53 54.87
N MET A 75 22.55 14.91 55.74
CA MET A 75 22.71 15.62 57.02
C MET A 75 23.01 17.13 57.05
N SER A 76 21.95 17.94 57.28
CA SER A 76 21.86 18.84 58.45
C SER A 76 20.59 19.73 58.42
N GLY A 77 19.80 19.71 59.50
CA GLY A 77 19.19 20.93 60.07
C GLY A 77 17.84 21.48 59.57
N THR A 78 16.80 21.28 60.40
CA THR A 78 15.65 22.19 60.70
C THR A 78 14.43 22.29 59.75
N PRO A 79 13.17 22.29 60.28
CA PRO A 79 11.94 22.44 59.50
C PRO A 79 11.25 23.81 59.71
N VAL A 80 11.01 24.62 58.67
CA VAL A 80 10.02 25.73 58.69
C VAL A 80 9.45 26.05 57.28
N VAL A 81 8.13 25.83 57.15
CA VAL A 81 7.05 26.41 56.31
C VAL A 81 7.34 27.25 55.03
N SER A 82 6.60 26.91 53.96
CA SER A 82 6.47 27.46 52.56
C SER A 82 5.99 28.94 52.46
N PRO A 83 6.03 29.69 51.31
CA PRO A 83 5.27 29.40 50.05
C PRO A 83 5.79 29.96 48.68
N LEU A 84 5.29 29.37 47.56
CA LEU A 84 5.03 29.95 46.22
C LEU A 84 6.20 30.42 45.31
N ASP A 85 6.51 29.64 44.26
CA ASP A 85 6.85 30.13 42.91
C ASP A 85 6.64 29.03 41.83
N GLU A 86 6.42 29.48 40.60
CA GLU A 86 5.65 28.86 39.53
C GLU A 86 6.35 27.70 38.80
N GLY A 87 6.16 26.48 39.29
CA GLY A 87 6.58 25.26 38.59
C GLY A 87 5.67 24.81 37.44
N LYS A 88 5.27 25.69 36.52
CA LYS A 88 4.56 25.32 35.28
C LYS A 88 5.52 24.74 34.22
N THR A 89 6.32 23.75 34.58
CA THR A 89 7.19 23.02 33.63
C THR A 89 7.32 21.53 33.94
N PHE A 90 6.94 21.07 35.14
CA PHE A 90 7.06 19.65 35.50
C PHE A 90 5.87 18.79 35.06
N HIS A 91 4.73 19.37 34.69
CA HIS A 91 3.59 18.58 34.24
C HIS A 91 3.78 17.96 32.85
N ALA A 92 4.77 18.41 32.09
CA ALA A 92 5.11 17.88 30.76
C ALA A 92 5.95 16.58 30.80
N GLN A 93 6.52 16.21 31.95
CA GLN A 93 7.53 15.12 32.01
C GLN A 93 7.04 13.79 32.58
N ILE A 94 5.78 13.68 32.97
CA ILE A 94 5.19 12.38 33.35
C ILE A 94 3.86 12.24 32.62
N ILE A 95 3.92 11.98 31.31
CA ILE A 95 2.75 11.44 30.61
C ILE A 95 2.50 10.06 31.23
N THR A 96 1.39 9.93 31.96
CA THR A 96 1.06 8.67 32.64
C THR A 96 0.87 7.54 31.64
N MET A 97 1.22 6.30 32.02
CA MET A 97 1.01 5.10 31.18
C MET A 97 -0.45 4.97 30.71
N ALA A 98 -1.41 5.40 31.52
CA ALA A 98 -2.82 5.43 31.16
C ALA A 98 -3.11 6.42 30.02
N THR A 99 -2.55 7.63 30.05
CA THR A 99 -2.72 8.63 28.97
C THR A 99 -2.09 8.16 27.65
N LEU A 100 -0.93 7.49 27.71
CA LEU A 100 -0.30 6.91 26.52
C LEU A 100 -1.12 5.74 25.95
N HIS A 101 -1.66 4.89 26.81
CA HIS A 101 -2.50 3.78 26.40
C HIS A 101 -3.77 4.28 25.70
N GLU A 102 -4.39 5.33 26.21
CA GLU A 102 -5.63 5.88 25.64
C GLU A 102 -5.40 6.62 24.33
N ALA A 103 -4.29 7.37 24.22
CA ALA A 103 -3.86 7.95 22.95
C ALA A 103 -3.56 6.86 21.90
N SER A 104 -2.88 5.78 22.31
CA SER A 104 -2.59 4.63 21.46
C SER A 104 -3.89 3.95 20.99
N ARG A 105 -4.84 3.72 21.91
CA ARG A 105 -6.14 3.10 21.65
C ARG A 105 -7.00 3.93 20.70
N TYR A 106 -7.07 5.25 20.87
CA TYR A 106 -7.77 6.15 19.95
C TYR A 106 -7.11 6.14 18.57
N SER A 107 -5.77 6.22 18.50
CA SER A 107 -5.03 6.19 17.24
C SER A 107 -5.23 4.87 16.47
N PHE A 108 -5.33 3.74 17.19
CA PHE A 108 -5.60 2.43 16.60
C PHE A 108 -7.04 2.34 16.07
N SER A 109 -8.01 2.85 16.83
CA SER A 109 -9.42 2.92 16.41
C SER A 109 -9.61 3.79 15.17
N ALA A 110 -9.03 4.99 15.15
CA ALA A 110 -9.11 5.91 14.02
C ALA A 110 -8.48 5.30 12.76
N TYR A 111 -7.32 4.66 12.89
CA TYR A 111 -6.66 3.97 11.78
C TYR A 111 -7.44 2.74 11.29
N ARG A 112 -8.06 1.99 12.20
CA ARG A 112 -8.95 0.89 11.81
C ARG A 112 -10.14 1.40 10.99
N GLN A 113 -10.72 2.55 11.37
CA GLN A 113 -11.77 3.18 10.56
C GLN A 113 -11.25 3.58 9.18
N GLU A 114 -10.06 4.17 9.10
CA GLU A 114 -9.43 4.51 7.84
C GLU A 114 -9.21 3.27 6.94
N LEU A 115 -8.79 2.13 7.50
CA LEU A 115 -8.68 0.87 6.75
C LEU A 115 -10.04 0.37 6.22
N LEU A 116 -11.10 0.51 7.01
CA LEU A 116 -12.46 0.16 6.58
C LEU A 116 -12.95 1.10 5.46
N ASP A 117 -12.63 2.39 5.53
CA ASP A 117 -12.88 3.35 4.45
C ASP A 117 -12.16 2.95 3.16
N HIS A 118 -10.88 2.63 3.24
CA HIS A 118 -10.12 2.14 2.09
C HIS A 118 -10.75 0.86 1.51
N LEU A 119 -11.23 -0.06 2.36
CA LEU A 119 -11.91 -1.27 1.90
C LEU A 119 -13.21 -0.94 1.16
N ARG A 120 -14.02 0.00 1.67
CA ARG A 120 -15.25 0.47 1.00
C ARG A 120 -14.94 1.06 -0.37
N MET A 121 -13.95 1.95 -0.44
CA MET A 121 -13.54 2.60 -1.68
C MET A 121 -13.02 1.60 -2.71
N VAL A 122 -12.14 0.67 -2.31
CA VAL A 122 -11.58 -0.36 -3.20
C VAL A 122 -12.70 -1.29 -3.71
N ARG A 123 -13.67 -1.65 -2.87
CA ARG A 123 -14.84 -2.45 -3.30
C ARG A 123 -15.69 -1.71 -4.32
N LEU A 124 -15.90 -0.41 -4.15
CA LEU A 124 -16.65 0.42 -5.09
C LEU A 124 -15.93 0.51 -6.45
N GLU A 125 -14.65 0.88 -6.45
CA GLU A 125 -13.87 0.99 -7.69
C GLU A 125 -13.74 -0.35 -8.41
N LYS A 126 -13.55 -1.45 -7.69
CA LYS A 126 -13.53 -2.80 -8.29
C LYS A 126 -14.85 -3.11 -8.98
N ARG A 127 -15.99 -2.76 -8.39
CA ARG A 127 -17.31 -2.95 -9.01
C ARG A 127 -17.48 -2.07 -10.24
N ARG A 128 -17.07 -0.80 -10.17
CA ARG A 128 -17.10 0.13 -11.30
C ARG A 128 -16.29 -0.41 -12.48
N LEU A 129 -15.05 -0.82 -12.25
CA LEU A 129 -14.21 -1.42 -13.31
C LEU A 129 -14.78 -2.73 -13.84
N HIS A 130 -15.38 -3.55 -12.98
CA HIS A 130 -16.05 -4.78 -13.45
C HIS A 130 -17.19 -4.46 -14.44
N GLN A 131 -18.01 -3.45 -14.13
CA GLN A 131 -19.08 -3.00 -15.02
C GLN A 131 -18.52 -2.44 -16.33
N THR A 132 -17.48 -1.61 -16.28
CA THR A 132 -16.83 -1.07 -17.49
C THR A 132 -16.28 -2.19 -18.39
N LEU A 133 -15.59 -3.17 -17.80
CA LEU A 133 -15.05 -4.30 -18.55
C LEU A 133 -16.16 -5.18 -19.13
N GLN A 134 -17.22 -5.42 -18.38
CA GLN A 134 -18.38 -6.18 -18.84
C GLN A 134 -19.08 -5.45 -20.00
N GLU A 135 -19.31 -4.15 -19.90
CA GLU A 135 -19.92 -3.37 -20.98
C GLU A 135 -19.09 -3.40 -22.26
N PHE A 136 -17.75 -3.39 -22.14
CA PHE A 136 -16.88 -3.60 -23.29
C PHE A 136 -17.03 -5.00 -23.89
N GLU A 137 -17.02 -6.06 -23.07
CA GLU A 137 -17.19 -7.44 -23.55
C GLU A 137 -18.55 -7.63 -24.24
N ASP A 138 -19.61 -7.03 -23.69
CA ASP A 138 -20.97 -7.07 -24.25
C ASP A 138 -21.04 -6.36 -25.60
N ARG A 139 -20.46 -5.14 -25.71
CA ARG A 139 -20.38 -4.40 -26.97
C ARG A 139 -19.54 -5.14 -28.01
N PHE A 140 -18.43 -5.73 -27.59
CA PHE A 140 -17.56 -6.52 -28.47
C PHE A 140 -18.32 -7.73 -29.04
N TYR A 141 -19.03 -8.46 -28.17
CA TYR A 141 -19.83 -9.60 -28.56
C TYR A 141 -20.95 -9.20 -29.53
N ALA A 142 -21.66 -8.10 -29.25
CA ALA A 142 -22.72 -7.60 -30.12
C ALA A 142 -22.24 -7.23 -31.53
N GLN A 143 -20.99 -6.73 -31.66
CA GLN A 143 -20.42 -6.32 -32.94
C GLN A 143 -19.79 -7.46 -33.72
N THR A 144 -19.09 -8.37 -33.05
CA THR A 144 -18.32 -9.44 -33.72
C THR A 144 -18.99 -10.80 -33.68
N GLY A 145 -20.03 -10.98 -32.86
CA GLY A 145 -20.72 -12.27 -32.65
C GLY A 145 -19.87 -13.33 -31.96
N ARG A 146 -18.71 -12.96 -31.39
CA ARG A 146 -17.78 -13.87 -30.70
C ARG A 146 -17.32 -13.30 -29.37
N VAL A 147 -16.89 -14.19 -28.48
CA VAL A 147 -16.33 -13.80 -27.18
C VAL A 147 -14.96 -13.11 -27.36
N CYS A 148 -14.70 -12.09 -26.55
CA CYS A 148 -13.45 -11.34 -26.53
C CYS A 148 -12.27 -12.23 -26.11
N GLN A 149 -11.26 -12.38 -26.98
CA GLN A 149 -10.03 -13.12 -26.68
C GLN A 149 -8.96 -12.22 -26.10
N LYS A 150 -7.85 -12.81 -25.63
CA LYS A 150 -6.78 -12.08 -24.94
C LYS A 150 -6.17 -10.99 -25.83
N GLU A 151 -6.06 -11.26 -27.11
CA GLU A 151 -5.53 -10.39 -28.15
C GLU A 151 -6.45 -9.19 -28.40
N ASP A 152 -7.77 -9.36 -28.20
CA ASP A 152 -8.78 -8.33 -28.39
C ASP A 152 -8.88 -7.36 -27.20
N ARG A 153 -8.26 -7.69 -26.06
CA ARG A 153 -8.33 -6.88 -24.82
C ARG A 153 -7.44 -5.63 -24.84
N GLY A 154 -6.64 -5.43 -25.89
CA GLY A 154 -5.76 -4.28 -26.04
C GLY A 154 -6.41 -2.92 -25.71
N PRO A 155 -7.64 -2.62 -26.20
CA PRO A 155 -8.32 -1.37 -25.91
C PRO A 155 -8.67 -1.14 -24.44
N MET A 156 -8.80 -2.20 -23.63
CA MET A 156 -9.16 -2.13 -22.21
C MET A 156 -8.03 -2.64 -21.28
N ALA A 157 -6.79 -2.69 -21.78
CA ALA A 157 -5.68 -3.31 -21.06
C ALA A 157 -5.43 -2.67 -19.68
N GLU A 158 -5.61 -1.35 -19.59
CA GLU A 158 -5.43 -0.58 -18.36
C GLU A 158 -6.53 -0.90 -17.34
N GLU A 159 -7.79 -0.95 -17.74
CA GLU A 159 -8.92 -1.28 -16.87
C GLU A 159 -8.81 -2.72 -16.33
N TYR A 160 -8.36 -3.66 -17.18
CA TYR A 160 -8.08 -5.03 -16.75
C TYR A 160 -6.96 -5.10 -15.71
N CYS A 161 -5.87 -4.35 -15.95
CA CYS A 161 -4.75 -4.19 -15.02
C CYS A 161 -5.25 -3.63 -13.68
N GLN A 162 -5.93 -2.49 -13.70
CA GLN A 162 -6.49 -1.84 -12.52
C GLN A 162 -7.43 -2.76 -11.74
N TYR A 163 -8.31 -3.51 -12.41
CA TYR A 163 -9.20 -4.46 -11.73
C TYR A 163 -8.42 -5.55 -10.98
N LYS A 164 -7.36 -6.11 -11.59
CA LYS A 164 -6.48 -7.08 -10.94
C LYS A 164 -5.76 -6.47 -9.73
N ASN A 165 -5.30 -5.22 -9.84
CA ASN A 165 -4.65 -4.50 -8.74
C ASN A 165 -5.60 -4.24 -7.58
N LEU A 166 -6.83 -3.79 -7.86
CA LEU A 166 -7.84 -3.62 -6.84
C LEU A 166 -8.22 -4.95 -6.17
N LYS A 167 -8.26 -6.05 -6.94
CA LYS A 167 -8.48 -7.40 -6.37
C LYS A 167 -7.35 -7.80 -5.40
N ALA A 168 -6.09 -7.52 -5.74
CA ALA A 168 -4.95 -7.76 -4.85
C ALA A 168 -4.99 -6.85 -3.61
N LYS A 169 -5.25 -5.56 -3.80
CA LYS A 169 -5.38 -4.58 -2.71
C LYS A 169 -6.50 -4.92 -1.73
N LEU A 170 -7.63 -5.41 -2.24
CA LEU A 170 -8.76 -5.85 -1.42
C LEU A 170 -8.36 -7.03 -0.51
N ARG A 171 -7.66 -8.03 -1.06
CA ARG A 171 -7.15 -9.16 -0.26
C ARG A 171 -6.19 -8.71 0.84
N LEU A 172 -5.30 -7.76 0.53
CA LEU A 172 -4.38 -7.21 1.51
C LEU A 172 -5.13 -6.49 2.64
N LEU A 173 -6.08 -5.61 2.31
CA LEU A 173 -6.86 -4.87 3.31
C LEU A 173 -7.65 -5.81 4.21
N GLU A 174 -8.27 -6.86 3.64
CA GLU A 174 -8.99 -7.88 4.40
C GLU A 174 -8.04 -8.65 5.34
N ALA A 175 -6.83 -9.00 4.89
CA ALA A 175 -5.84 -9.67 5.72
C ALA A 175 -5.34 -8.79 6.88
N LEU A 176 -5.13 -7.49 6.64
CA LEU A 176 -4.72 -6.53 7.67
C LEU A 176 -5.77 -6.37 8.76
N LEU A 177 -7.06 -6.33 8.38
CA LEU A 177 -8.17 -6.25 9.32
C LEU A 177 -8.34 -7.56 10.11
N SER A 178 -8.26 -8.71 9.43
CA SER A 178 -8.37 -10.02 10.07
C SER A 178 -7.30 -10.25 11.15
N LYS A 179 -6.05 -9.84 10.89
CA LYS A 179 -4.98 -9.90 11.91
C LYS A 179 -5.30 -9.07 13.16
N GLN A 180 -5.89 -7.88 12.99
CA GLN A 180 -6.24 -7.02 14.14
C GLN A 180 -7.38 -7.61 14.97
N ASP A 181 -8.32 -8.31 14.35
CA ASP A 181 -9.43 -8.94 15.07
C ASP A 181 -8.98 -10.11 15.93
N SER A 182 -7.96 -10.86 15.48
CA SER A 182 -7.36 -11.92 16.29
C SER A 182 -6.65 -11.41 17.55
N THR A 183 -6.04 -10.22 17.52
CA THR A 183 -5.33 -9.65 18.69
C THR A 183 -6.23 -9.17 19.82
N LYS A 184 -7.55 -9.09 19.60
CA LYS A 184 -8.53 -8.75 20.66
C LYS A 184 -9.27 -9.95 21.23
N ALA A 185 -9.18 -11.11 20.57
CA ALA A 185 -9.93 -12.31 20.92
C ALA A 185 -9.08 -13.37 21.65
N SER A 186 -7.79 -13.10 21.88
CA SER A 186 -6.91 -13.81 22.83
C SER A 186 -6.58 -12.91 24.00
#